data_AF-A0A6J4REC1-F1
#
_entry.id   AF-A0A6J4REC1-F1
#
_cell.length_a   1.000
_cell.length_b   1.000
_cell.length_c   1.000
_cell.angle_alpha   90.00
_cell.angle_beta   90.00
_cell.angle_gamma   90.00
#
_symmetry.space_group_name_H-M   'P 1'
#
loop_
_entity.id
_entity.type
_entity.pdbx_description
1 polymer ?
#
loop_
_entity_poly.entity_id
_entity_poly.type
_entity_poly.pdbx_seq_one_letter_code
_entity_poly.pdbx_strand_id
1 'polypeptide(L)'
;TLAEGYGSIEGVRAAWGGWTSDDWKRLLTPGLVYPGLTVLALALAAPLVARGRHAVPFFFVLSICTLVLSSPDGTPLHSVLYLLLPGFEWMHPHGPGRIKVILYLGFALLAGATLSRLGERTLNARTLVAVPVVTSLLLAVFAVVLLATEGPLAGFGTGASLVSLSALAVANACLAAYALSPARRQGAALLMALVLFVDLFAAGRATLSERATADLGKDLVGVDLSRYFEPTGAAEFLRSETADDPARYFGYGPHPLGDGWSFNYNNRFAEPDTSALLASNMGTPLGLQSIQGYNAVHIARYDEYMTELNGRSQGYHNADVVPRGLDSPLLDLLNVRYTIVPADVDAEQNALLELKDAHPTVYGDERVEVLENRDALPRAWIVHSARRSPPSETLKQLGSGAVDPRETALLERTPPDLDQPEDPSADRATVTEYEADRMSLRTATGARGLLVLSEAYYPAWRAYVDGEPVPLYVADHALRAVPVPAGEHSVELRYESWSLRTGLAVSLTAYLALAVLVVSAARRRRGGADKLPAGDAP
;
A
#
# COMPACT_ATOMS: atom_id res chain seq x y z
N THR A 1 0.91 -25.00 9.30
CA THR A 1 0.16 -24.57 8.08
C THR A 1 -0.06 -23.07 8.12
N LEU A 2 -0.38 -22.40 7.00
CA LEU A 2 -0.72 -20.95 7.00
C LEU A 2 -1.83 -20.60 8.03
N ALA A 3 -2.67 -21.57 8.41
CA ALA A 3 -3.67 -21.44 9.46
C ALA A 3 -3.09 -21.35 10.90
N GLU A 4 -1.92 -21.93 11.17
CA GLU A 4 -1.27 -21.86 12.50
C GLU A 4 -0.51 -20.55 12.72
N GLY A 5 0.01 -19.93 11.64
CA GLY A 5 0.74 -18.65 11.72
C GLY A 5 -0.14 -17.45 12.08
N TYR A 6 -1.43 -17.49 11.75
CA TYR A 6 -2.39 -16.47 12.18
C TYR A 6 -3.02 -16.77 13.55
N GLY A 7 -2.93 -18.01 14.03
CA GLY A 7 -3.52 -18.44 15.29
C GLY A 7 -2.76 -17.95 16.53
N SER A 8 -1.45 -17.66 16.39
CA SER A 8 -0.58 -17.22 17.49
C SER A 8 -0.42 -15.70 17.60
N ILE A 9 -0.99 -14.92 16.66
CA ILE A 9 -1.04 -13.46 16.80
C ILE A 9 -2.20 -13.11 17.73
N GLU A 10 -1.95 -13.19 19.04
CA GLU A 10 -2.79 -12.56 20.07
C GLU A 10 -2.88 -11.06 19.79
N GLY A 11 -3.87 -10.68 18.98
CA GLY A 11 -4.07 -9.32 18.47
C GLY A 11 -4.81 -9.29 17.13
N VAL A 12 -4.71 -10.36 16.32
CA VAL A 12 -5.38 -10.52 15.02
C VAL A 12 -6.43 -11.63 15.08
N ARG A 13 -7.01 -11.87 16.27
CA ARG A 13 -8.31 -12.55 16.32
C ARG A 13 -9.28 -11.72 15.50
N ALA A 14 -9.96 -12.40 14.57
CA ALA A 14 -11.04 -11.96 13.70
C ALA A 14 -12.25 -11.32 14.45
N ALA A 15 -12.02 -10.30 15.26
CA ALA A 15 -12.99 -9.64 16.12
C ALA A 15 -13.13 -8.13 15.84
N TRP A 16 -12.41 -7.60 14.85
CA TRP A 16 -12.55 -6.21 14.39
C TRP A 16 -13.06 -6.19 12.95
N GLY A 17 -14.39 -6.21 12.78
CA GLY A 17 -14.99 -5.92 11.48
C GLY A 17 -16.21 -6.75 11.18
N GLY A 18 -17.36 -6.23 11.59
CA GLY A 18 -18.65 -6.62 11.07
C GLY A 18 -19.33 -5.41 10.44
N TRP A 19 -20.50 -5.60 9.84
CA TRP A 19 -21.45 -4.50 9.64
C TRP A 19 -22.17 -4.24 10.96
N THR A 20 -21.85 -3.14 11.64
CA THR A 20 -22.38 -2.81 12.97
C THR A 20 -23.42 -1.68 12.92
N SER A 21 -24.04 -1.36 14.06
CA SER A 21 -24.86 -0.14 14.19
C SER A 21 -24.05 1.12 13.91
N ASP A 22 -22.77 1.16 14.29
CA ASP A 22 -21.88 2.29 14.00
C ASP A 22 -21.59 2.45 12.51
N ASP A 23 -21.50 1.36 11.74
CA ASP A 23 -21.39 1.46 10.28
C ASP A 23 -22.64 2.08 9.64
N TRP A 24 -23.83 1.73 10.15
CA TRP A 24 -25.07 2.37 9.71
C TRP A 24 -25.07 3.86 10.03
N LYS A 25 -24.61 4.26 11.22
CA LYS A 25 -24.48 5.69 11.57
C LYS A 25 -23.53 6.40 10.61
N ARG A 26 -22.36 5.82 10.36
CA ARG A 26 -21.33 6.38 9.46
C ARG A 26 -21.80 6.57 8.02
N LEU A 27 -22.72 5.75 7.51
CA LEU A 27 -23.35 5.97 6.20
C LEU A 27 -24.33 7.15 6.19
N LEU A 28 -24.90 7.51 7.33
CA LEU A 28 -25.96 8.51 7.46
C LEU A 28 -25.44 9.87 7.91
N THR A 29 -24.24 9.92 8.49
CA THR A 29 -23.57 11.13 8.97
C THR A 29 -22.43 11.52 8.03
N PRO A 30 -22.30 12.81 7.66
CA PRO A 30 -21.12 13.30 6.94
C PRO A 30 -19.82 12.87 7.64
N GLY A 31 -18.90 12.29 6.87
CA GLY A 31 -17.65 11.72 7.35
C GLY A 31 -16.89 11.02 6.22
N LEU A 32 -15.74 10.42 6.53
CA LEU A 32 -14.83 9.86 5.52
C LEU A 32 -15.46 8.75 4.65
N VAL A 33 -16.42 8.03 5.21
CA VAL A 33 -17.10 6.89 4.57
C VAL A 33 -18.55 7.21 4.20
N TYR A 34 -18.93 8.49 4.17
CA TYR A 34 -20.28 8.93 3.87
C TYR A 34 -20.60 8.86 2.36
N PRO A 35 -21.58 8.06 1.91
CA PRO A 35 -21.95 7.96 0.50
C PRO A 35 -22.88 9.08 0.00
N GLY A 36 -23.47 9.90 0.89
CA GLY A 36 -24.54 10.84 0.56
C GLY A 36 -25.94 10.28 0.87
N LEU A 37 -26.75 11.00 1.67
CA LEU A 37 -28.13 10.60 1.99
C LEU A 37 -28.99 10.56 0.73
N THR A 38 -28.80 11.52 -0.17
CA THR A 38 -29.51 11.57 -1.44
C THR A 38 -29.10 10.40 -2.35
N VAL A 39 -27.81 10.04 -2.37
CA VAL A 39 -27.32 8.87 -3.13
C VAL A 39 -27.95 7.59 -2.60
N LEU A 40 -27.97 7.39 -1.29
CA LEU A 40 -28.58 6.23 -0.64
C LEU A 40 -30.07 6.12 -0.97
N ALA A 41 -30.81 7.22 -0.87
CA ALA A 41 -32.25 7.22 -1.16
C ALA A 41 -32.54 6.85 -2.63
N LEU A 42 -31.74 7.37 -3.57
CA LEU A 42 -31.84 7.04 -4.99
C LEU A 42 -31.42 5.59 -5.30
N ALA A 43 -30.40 5.08 -4.61
CA ALA A 43 -29.96 3.70 -4.72
C ALA A 43 -31.05 2.72 -4.25
N LEU A 44 -31.69 3.01 -3.11
CA LEU A 44 -32.81 2.21 -2.58
C LEU A 44 -34.04 2.23 -3.50
N ALA A 45 -34.24 3.30 -4.28
CA ALA A 45 -35.32 3.38 -5.25
C ALA A 45 -35.05 2.58 -6.54
N ALA A 46 -33.78 2.28 -6.86
CA ALA A 46 -33.38 1.70 -8.14
C ALA A 46 -34.02 0.34 -8.46
N PRO A 47 -34.15 -0.62 -7.53
CA PRO A 47 -34.78 -1.92 -7.80
C PRO A 47 -36.26 -1.81 -8.16
N LEU A 48 -36.93 -0.71 -7.80
CA LEU A 48 -38.34 -0.48 -8.09
C LEU A 48 -38.52 0.34 -9.37
N VAL A 49 -37.70 1.36 -9.54
CA VAL A 49 -37.82 2.35 -10.62
C VAL A 49 -37.06 1.94 -11.89
N ALA A 50 -35.93 1.26 -11.73
CA ALA A 50 -34.99 0.98 -12.82
C ALA A 50 -34.77 -0.52 -13.09
N ARG A 51 -35.60 -1.43 -12.53
CA ARG A 51 -35.47 -2.90 -12.64
C ARG A 51 -35.24 -3.45 -14.05
N GLY A 52 -35.77 -2.79 -15.08
CA GLY A 52 -35.60 -3.19 -16.48
C GLY A 52 -34.23 -2.86 -17.10
N ARG A 53 -33.32 -2.21 -16.35
CA ARG A 53 -31.93 -1.97 -16.80
C ARG A 53 -31.09 -3.18 -16.40
N HIS A 54 -30.39 -3.77 -17.38
CA HIS A 54 -29.62 -5.02 -17.18
C HIS A 54 -28.66 -5.00 -15.98
N ALA A 55 -28.09 -3.84 -15.65
CA ALA A 55 -27.12 -3.71 -14.55
C ALA A 55 -27.76 -3.57 -13.15
N VAL A 56 -29.03 -3.20 -13.03
CA VAL A 56 -29.65 -2.91 -11.72
C VAL A 56 -29.77 -4.16 -10.84
N PRO A 57 -30.28 -5.31 -11.34
CA PRO A 57 -30.31 -6.54 -10.54
C PRO A 57 -28.90 -6.95 -10.09
N PHE A 58 -27.91 -6.82 -10.97
CA PHE A 58 -26.52 -7.15 -10.65
C PHE A 58 -25.98 -6.29 -9.50
N PHE A 59 -26.05 -4.96 -9.59
CA PHE A 59 -25.51 -4.08 -8.55
C PHE A 59 -26.32 -4.13 -7.25
N PHE A 60 -27.62 -4.42 -7.32
CA PHE A 60 -28.43 -4.65 -6.13
C PHE A 60 -28.00 -5.92 -5.40
N VAL A 61 -27.92 -7.06 -6.12
CA VAL A 61 -27.46 -8.33 -5.53
C VAL A 61 -26.03 -8.19 -5.02
N LEU A 62 -25.14 -7.55 -5.78
CA LEU A 62 -23.77 -7.28 -5.35
C LEU A 62 -23.74 -6.50 -4.04
N SER A 63 -24.51 -5.43 -3.91
CA SER A 63 -24.58 -4.62 -2.68
C SER A 63 -25.07 -5.43 -1.48
N ILE A 64 -26.09 -6.27 -1.67
CA ILE A 64 -26.58 -7.17 -0.61
C ILE A 64 -25.53 -8.22 -0.24
N CYS A 65 -24.89 -8.85 -1.23
CA CYS A 65 -23.81 -9.81 -0.99
C CYS A 65 -22.66 -9.14 -0.25
N THR A 66 -22.26 -7.92 -0.62
CA THR A 66 -21.23 -7.14 0.07
C THR A 66 -21.60 -6.85 1.52
N LEU A 67 -22.83 -6.44 1.80
CA LEU A 67 -23.33 -6.24 3.17
C LEU A 67 -23.26 -7.53 3.98
N VAL A 68 -23.77 -8.64 3.41
CA VAL A 68 -23.75 -9.96 4.05
C VAL A 68 -22.31 -10.43 4.30
N LEU A 69 -21.40 -10.22 3.35
CA LEU A 69 -19.99 -10.60 3.49
C LEU A 69 -19.21 -9.66 4.41
N SER A 70 -19.69 -8.44 4.65
CA SER A 70 -19.09 -7.58 5.66
C SER A 70 -19.56 -7.90 7.08
N SER A 71 -20.50 -8.85 7.25
CA SER A 71 -21.00 -9.31 8.55
C SER A 71 -19.88 -9.92 9.41
N PRO A 72 -19.88 -9.69 10.74
CA PRO A 72 -18.93 -10.34 11.62
C PRO A 72 -19.26 -11.84 11.77
N ASP A 73 -20.53 -12.19 11.58
CA ASP A 73 -21.04 -13.55 11.69
C ASP A 73 -20.98 -14.29 10.35
N GLY A 74 -20.58 -15.56 10.40
CA GLY A 74 -20.64 -16.46 9.26
C GLY A 74 -22.07 -16.67 8.78
N THR A 75 -22.28 -16.54 7.47
CA THR A 75 -23.59 -16.73 6.83
C THR A 75 -23.52 -17.83 5.77
N PRO A 76 -24.65 -18.38 5.29
CA PRO A 76 -24.62 -19.38 4.23
C PRO A 76 -23.88 -18.92 2.96
N LEU A 77 -23.89 -17.61 2.68
CA LEU A 77 -23.11 -17.05 1.57
C LEU A 77 -21.60 -17.22 1.79
N HIS A 78 -21.10 -16.99 3.01
CA HIS A 78 -19.70 -17.26 3.35
C HIS A 78 -19.36 -18.72 3.13
N SER A 79 -20.20 -19.64 3.63
CA SER A 79 -19.99 -21.09 3.47
C SER A 79 -19.92 -21.50 1.99
N VAL A 80 -20.83 -20.99 1.17
CA VAL A 80 -20.82 -21.25 -0.28
C VAL A 80 -19.52 -20.75 -0.92
N LEU A 81 -19.08 -19.54 -0.59
CA LEU A 81 -17.86 -18.99 -1.18
C LEU A 81 -16.59 -19.68 -0.65
N TYR A 82 -16.54 -20.08 0.62
CA TYR A 82 -15.41 -20.87 1.16
C TYR A 82 -15.27 -22.22 0.47
N LEU A 83 -16.40 -22.85 0.10
CA LEU A 83 -16.39 -24.14 -0.60
C LEU A 83 -16.10 -24.00 -2.10
N LEU A 84 -16.60 -22.95 -2.76
CA LEU A 84 -16.56 -22.82 -4.21
C LEU A 84 -15.44 -21.94 -4.75
N LEU A 85 -14.91 -21.00 -3.96
CA LEU A 85 -13.86 -20.07 -4.38
C LEU A 85 -12.54 -20.39 -3.67
N PRO A 86 -11.58 -21.01 -4.37
CA PRO A 86 -10.26 -21.27 -3.81
C PRO A 86 -9.61 -20.01 -3.25
N GLY A 87 -9.12 -20.08 -2.01
CA GLY A 87 -8.43 -18.98 -1.33
C GLY A 87 -9.34 -17.90 -0.73
N PHE A 88 -10.67 -17.96 -0.94
CA PHE A 88 -11.59 -16.98 -0.36
C PHE A 88 -11.54 -16.98 1.17
N GLU A 89 -11.47 -18.17 1.79
CA GLU A 89 -11.31 -18.33 3.25
C GLU A 89 -10.02 -17.73 3.80
N TRP A 90 -8.95 -17.61 3.01
CA TRP A 90 -7.68 -17.05 3.49
C TRP A 90 -7.63 -15.52 3.35
N MET A 91 -8.28 -14.98 2.31
CA MET A 91 -8.30 -13.54 2.05
C MET A 91 -9.37 -12.81 2.88
N HIS A 92 -10.51 -13.45 3.10
CA HIS A 92 -11.68 -12.82 3.70
C HIS A 92 -11.51 -12.46 5.20
N PRO A 93 -11.01 -13.36 6.08
CA PRO A 93 -10.87 -13.08 7.52
C PRO A 93 -9.84 -12.01 7.85
N HIS A 94 -8.92 -11.71 6.92
CA HIS A 94 -7.88 -10.68 7.09
C HIS A 94 -8.48 -9.26 7.25
N GLY A 95 -9.72 -9.02 6.81
CA GLY A 95 -10.35 -7.71 6.95
C GLY A 95 -11.70 -7.64 6.26
N PRO A 96 -12.75 -8.30 6.79
CA PRO A 96 -14.09 -8.31 6.20
C PRO A 96 -14.65 -6.91 5.94
N GLY A 97 -14.27 -5.92 6.78
CA GLY A 97 -14.60 -4.51 6.57
C GLY A 97 -14.11 -3.91 5.25
N ARG A 98 -13.04 -4.44 4.62
CA ARG A 98 -12.54 -3.94 3.32
C ARG A 98 -13.52 -4.21 2.18
N ILE A 99 -14.33 -5.26 2.29
CA ILE A 99 -15.37 -5.57 1.30
C ILE A 99 -16.40 -4.44 1.21
N LYS A 100 -16.60 -3.65 2.28
CA LYS A 100 -17.49 -2.47 2.30
C LYS A 100 -17.15 -1.46 1.20
N VAL A 101 -15.90 -1.40 0.72
CA VAL A 101 -15.52 -0.52 -0.41
C VAL A 101 -16.36 -0.79 -1.66
N ILE A 102 -16.73 -2.06 -1.90
CA ILE A 102 -17.57 -2.48 -3.04
C ILE A 102 -19.00 -1.92 -2.91
N LEU A 103 -19.47 -1.67 -1.68
CA LEU A 103 -20.83 -1.20 -1.42
C LEU A 103 -21.05 0.20 -1.99
N TYR A 104 -20.05 1.07 -1.89
CA TYR A 104 -20.11 2.44 -2.44
C TYR A 104 -20.26 2.45 -3.96
N LEU A 105 -19.60 1.52 -4.65
CA LEU A 105 -19.78 1.32 -6.09
C LEU A 105 -21.22 0.90 -6.41
N GLY A 106 -21.77 -0.02 -5.61
CA GLY A 106 -23.17 -0.44 -5.70
C GLY A 106 -24.15 0.73 -5.55
N PHE A 107 -23.98 1.54 -4.49
CA PHE A 107 -24.80 2.74 -4.25
C PHE A 107 -24.72 3.74 -5.41
N ALA A 108 -23.52 4.05 -5.89
CA ALA A 108 -23.32 4.98 -6.99
C ALA A 108 -24.01 4.52 -8.29
N LEU A 109 -23.88 3.25 -8.64
CA LEU A 109 -24.44 2.70 -9.88
C LEU A 109 -25.96 2.53 -9.81
N LEU A 110 -26.51 2.16 -8.66
CA LEU A 110 -27.95 2.11 -8.43
C LEU A 110 -28.57 3.52 -8.45
N ALA A 111 -27.95 4.50 -7.78
CA ALA A 111 -28.38 5.89 -7.82
C ALA A 111 -28.35 6.45 -9.26
N GLY A 112 -27.25 6.21 -9.99
CA GLY A 112 -27.12 6.58 -11.40
C GLY A 112 -28.18 5.92 -12.30
N ALA A 113 -28.57 4.68 -12.02
CA ALA A 113 -29.64 4.02 -12.73
C ALA A 113 -31.00 4.71 -12.51
N THR A 114 -31.33 5.08 -11.27
CA THR A 114 -32.52 5.87 -10.92
C THR A 114 -32.50 7.23 -11.60
N LEU A 115 -31.38 7.97 -11.56
CA LEU A 115 -31.25 9.27 -12.22
C LEU A 115 -31.41 9.17 -13.73
N SER A 116 -30.79 8.17 -14.36
CA SER A 116 -30.89 8.00 -15.80
C SER A 116 -32.33 7.65 -16.24
N ARG A 117 -33.18 7.09 -15.37
CA ARG A 117 -34.61 6.91 -15.64
C ARG A 117 -35.40 8.22 -15.62
N LEU A 118 -34.95 9.25 -14.88
CA LEU A 118 -35.53 10.59 -14.93
C LEU A 118 -35.39 11.22 -16.33
N GLY A 119 -34.48 10.75 -17.18
CA GLY A 119 -34.39 11.24 -18.57
C GLY A 119 -35.44 10.64 -19.52
N GLU A 120 -36.09 9.53 -19.15
CA GLU A 120 -36.87 8.71 -20.06
C GLU A 120 -38.37 9.08 -20.08
N ARG A 121 -39.00 9.04 -21.27
CA ARG A 121 -40.40 9.47 -21.46
C ARG A 121 -41.46 8.43 -21.05
N THR A 122 -41.06 7.20 -20.76
CA THR A 122 -41.94 6.01 -20.83
C THR A 122 -42.46 5.49 -19.48
N LEU A 123 -42.08 6.08 -18.36
CA LEU A 123 -42.47 5.61 -17.03
C LEU A 123 -43.55 6.49 -16.38
N ASN A 124 -44.39 5.86 -15.54
CA ASN A 124 -45.42 6.54 -14.75
C ASN A 124 -44.77 7.56 -13.80
N ALA A 125 -45.05 8.84 -14.02
CA ALA A 125 -44.51 9.95 -13.22
C ALA A 125 -44.76 9.76 -11.71
N ARG A 126 -45.87 9.12 -11.32
CA ARG A 126 -46.16 8.83 -9.91
C ARG A 126 -45.13 7.90 -9.28
N THR A 127 -44.70 6.84 -9.99
CA THR A 127 -43.75 5.85 -9.47
C THR A 127 -42.32 6.40 -9.43
N LEU A 128 -41.95 7.19 -10.44
CA LEU A 128 -40.64 7.86 -10.51
C LEU A 128 -40.42 8.88 -9.38
N VAL A 129 -41.49 9.29 -8.70
CA VAL A 129 -41.48 10.38 -7.71
C VAL A 129 -41.81 9.83 -6.33
N ALA A 130 -42.88 9.07 -6.20
CA ALA A 130 -43.32 8.53 -4.92
C ALA A 130 -42.27 7.59 -4.32
N VAL A 131 -41.63 6.75 -5.12
CA VAL A 131 -40.65 5.78 -4.59
C VAL A 131 -39.41 6.47 -4.05
N PRO A 132 -38.71 7.36 -4.79
CA PRO A 132 -37.56 8.06 -4.23
C PRO A 132 -37.90 9.01 -3.08
N VAL A 133 -39.08 9.65 -3.09
CA VAL A 133 -39.52 10.52 -1.99
C VAL A 133 -39.76 9.70 -0.72
N VAL A 134 -40.44 8.55 -0.83
CA VAL A 134 -40.68 7.68 0.31
C VAL A 134 -39.38 7.10 0.86
N THR A 135 -38.46 6.62 0.00
CA THR A 135 -37.16 6.12 0.48
C THR A 135 -36.33 7.23 1.13
N SER A 136 -36.39 8.46 0.62
CA SER A 136 -35.73 9.63 1.22
C SER A 136 -36.30 9.98 2.60
N LEU A 137 -37.63 10.01 2.71
CA LEU A 137 -38.30 10.31 3.99
C LEU A 137 -38.03 9.24 5.04
N LEU A 138 -38.06 7.96 4.65
CA LEU A 138 -37.72 6.85 5.54
C LEU A 138 -36.26 6.92 5.99
N LEU A 139 -35.34 7.25 5.09
CA LEU A 139 -33.92 7.41 5.42
C LEU A 139 -33.69 8.58 6.39
N ALA A 140 -34.38 9.70 6.19
CA ALA A 140 -34.30 10.85 7.09
C ALA A 140 -34.85 10.53 8.49
N VAL A 141 -36.01 9.86 8.56
CA VAL A 141 -36.57 9.40 9.85
C VAL A 141 -35.64 8.41 10.53
N PHE A 142 -35.10 7.45 9.78
CA PHE A 142 -34.17 6.45 10.31
C PHE A 142 -32.89 7.10 10.85
N ALA A 143 -32.32 8.07 10.12
CA ALA A 143 -31.17 8.84 10.60
C ALA A 143 -31.49 9.54 11.92
N VAL A 144 -32.63 10.25 12.00
CA VAL A 144 -33.07 10.93 13.23
C VAL A 144 -33.24 9.96 14.40
N VAL A 145 -33.86 8.80 14.17
CA VAL A 145 -34.09 7.79 15.21
C VAL A 145 -32.77 7.18 15.70
N LEU A 146 -31.91 6.73 14.78
CA LEU A 146 -30.63 6.08 15.10
C LEU A 146 -29.72 7.00 15.92
N LEU A 147 -29.78 8.31 15.66
CA LEU A 147 -29.01 9.33 16.36
C LEU A 147 -29.62 9.75 17.70
N ALA A 148 -30.95 9.63 17.85
CA ALA A 148 -31.64 9.93 19.11
C ALA A 148 -31.49 8.79 20.14
N THR A 149 -31.35 7.54 19.69
CA THR A 149 -31.32 6.37 20.58
C THR A 149 -29.94 6.04 21.17
N GLU A 150 -28.85 6.47 20.52
CA GLU A 150 -27.49 6.08 20.92
C GLU A 150 -26.71 7.19 21.66
N GLY A 151 -27.43 8.21 22.15
CA GLY A 151 -26.90 9.31 22.96
C GLY A 151 -26.28 10.45 22.14
N PRO A 152 -26.39 11.72 22.59
CA PRO A 152 -25.82 12.84 21.88
C PRO A 152 -24.34 12.99 22.22
N LEU A 153 -23.48 12.62 21.28
CA LEU A 153 -22.18 13.27 21.15
C LEU A 153 -22.12 13.93 19.78
N ALA A 154 -22.42 15.23 19.76
CA ALA A 154 -21.98 16.23 18.77
C ALA A 154 -22.28 16.04 17.26
N GLY A 155 -22.86 14.94 16.78
CA GLY A 155 -22.89 14.59 15.34
C GLY A 155 -23.87 15.36 14.43
N PHE A 156 -24.80 16.15 14.98
CA PHE A 156 -25.73 16.99 14.21
C PHE A 156 -25.55 18.49 14.44
N GLY A 157 -24.57 18.89 15.26
CA GLY A 157 -24.22 20.29 15.52
C GLY A 157 -23.31 20.93 14.47
N THR A 158 -22.91 20.18 13.45
CA THR A 158 -22.00 20.63 12.40
C THR A 158 -22.83 21.06 11.18
N GLY A 159 -22.44 22.15 10.51
CA GLY A 159 -23.20 22.68 9.37
C GLY A 159 -23.40 21.67 8.23
N ALA A 160 -22.55 20.65 8.14
CA ALA A 160 -22.59 19.60 7.12
C ALA A 160 -23.86 18.75 7.16
N SER A 161 -24.31 18.30 8.35
CA SER A 161 -25.50 17.46 8.49
C SER A 161 -26.76 18.22 8.05
N LEU A 162 -26.83 19.53 8.31
CA LEU A 162 -27.90 20.41 7.81
C LEU A 162 -27.85 20.58 6.29
N VAL A 163 -26.66 20.68 5.70
CA VAL A 163 -26.49 20.73 4.24
C VAL A 163 -26.97 19.44 3.59
N SER A 164 -26.63 18.26 4.13
CA SER A 164 -27.07 16.98 3.60
C SER A 164 -28.58 16.76 3.71
N LEU A 165 -29.20 17.16 4.83
CA LEU A 165 -30.67 17.14 4.95
C LEU A 165 -31.35 18.12 3.99
N SER A 166 -30.76 19.32 3.82
CA SER A 166 -31.26 20.32 2.87
C SER A 166 -31.13 19.81 1.43
N ALA A 167 -30.02 19.15 1.10
CA ALA A 167 -29.81 18.53 -0.21
C ALA A 167 -30.87 17.45 -0.47
N LEU A 168 -31.17 16.60 0.50
CA LEU A 168 -32.24 15.60 0.38
C LEU A 168 -33.62 16.24 0.17
N ALA A 169 -33.93 17.33 0.87
CA ALA A 169 -35.18 18.07 0.69
C ALA A 169 -35.27 18.71 -0.70
N VAL A 170 -34.19 19.33 -1.19
CA VAL A 170 -34.11 19.91 -2.53
C VAL A 170 -34.19 18.82 -3.61
N ALA A 171 -33.57 17.66 -3.41
CA ALA A 171 -33.68 16.52 -4.29
C ALA A 171 -35.15 16.05 -4.42
N ASN A 172 -35.87 15.94 -3.30
CA ASN A 172 -37.30 15.64 -3.29
C ASN A 172 -38.12 16.70 -4.04
N ALA A 173 -37.81 17.98 -3.88
CA ALA A 173 -38.45 19.06 -4.63
C ALA A 173 -38.16 18.97 -6.15
N CYS A 174 -36.95 18.60 -6.54
CA CYS A 174 -36.57 18.38 -7.95
C CYS A 174 -37.35 17.21 -8.55
N LEU A 175 -37.53 16.12 -7.81
CA LEU A 175 -38.35 14.98 -8.21
C LEU A 175 -39.83 15.36 -8.33
N ALA A 176 -40.37 16.15 -7.40
CA ALA A 176 -41.73 16.66 -7.49
C ALA A 176 -41.92 17.60 -8.71
N ALA A 177 -40.96 18.50 -8.96
CA ALA A 177 -40.97 19.37 -10.13
C ALA A 177 -40.88 18.59 -11.46
N TYR A 178 -40.11 17.50 -11.46
CA TYR A 178 -40.05 16.53 -12.56
C TYR A 178 -41.42 15.90 -12.85
N ALA A 179 -42.17 15.53 -11.81
CA ALA A 179 -43.52 14.96 -11.91
C ALA A 179 -44.50 15.91 -12.62
N LEU A 180 -44.36 17.20 -12.32
CA LEU A 180 -45.32 18.24 -12.69
C LEU A 180 -45.04 18.86 -14.07
N SER A 181 -43.82 18.73 -14.63
CA SER A 181 -43.46 19.43 -15.87
C SER A 181 -42.52 18.65 -16.82
N PRO A 182 -43.07 17.93 -17.82
CA PRO A 182 -42.29 17.17 -18.81
C PRO A 182 -41.28 17.99 -19.64
N ALA A 183 -41.50 19.30 -19.78
CA ALA A 183 -40.61 20.21 -20.51
C ALA A 183 -39.31 20.57 -19.74
N ARG A 184 -39.26 20.34 -18.42
CA ARG A 184 -38.12 20.74 -17.55
C ARG A 184 -37.25 19.57 -17.08
N ARG A 185 -37.44 18.38 -17.66
CA ARG A 185 -36.81 17.12 -17.21
C ARG A 185 -35.29 17.15 -17.22
N GLN A 186 -34.68 17.71 -18.28
CA GLN A 186 -33.23 17.86 -18.37
C GLN A 186 -32.68 18.82 -17.31
N GLY A 187 -33.39 19.93 -17.06
CA GLY A 187 -33.02 20.88 -16.00
C GLY A 187 -33.12 20.27 -14.60
N ALA A 188 -34.16 19.47 -14.33
CA ALA A 188 -34.31 18.76 -13.05
C ALA A 188 -33.20 17.71 -12.83
N ALA A 189 -32.79 17.00 -13.89
CA ALA A 189 -31.69 16.04 -13.81
C ALA A 189 -30.33 16.72 -13.57
N LEU A 190 -30.05 17.84 -14.24
CA LEU A 190 -28.85 18.64 -14.01
C LEU A 190 -28.83 19.26 -12.62
N LEU A 191 -29.96 19.79 -12.15
CA LEU A 191 -30.10 20.32 -10.79
C LEU A 191 -29.90 19.22 -9.74
N MET A 192 -30.42 18.01 -9.98
CA MET A 192 -30.20 16.87 -9.09
C MET A 192 -28.72 16.48 -9.03
N ALA A 193 -28.02 16.46 -10.17
CA ALA A 193 -26.58 16.21 -10.18
C ALA A 193 -25.80 17.29 -9.41
N LEU A 194 -26.21 18.57 -9.53
CA LEU A 194 -25.63 19.67 -8.76
C LEU A 194 -25.89 19.53 -7.26
N VAL A 195 -27.10 19.14 -6.85
CA VAL A 195 -27.46 18.90 -5.44
C VAL A 195 -26.60 17.79 -4.86
N LEU A 196 -26.42 16.68 -5.59
CA LEU A 196 -25.54 15.58 -5.19
C LEU A 196 -24.09 16.04 -5.05
N PHE A 197 -23.60 16.85 -5.99
CA PHE A 197 -22.26 17.41 -5.91
C PHE A 197 -22.10 18.30 -4.67
N VAL A 198 -23.04 19.21 -4.42
CA VAL A 198 -22.99 20.14 -3.28
C VAL A 198 -23.03 19.39 -1.94
N ASP A 199 -23.90 18.38 -1.81
CA ASP A 199 -23.97 17.50 -0.63
C ASP A 199 -22.61 16.84 -0.33
N LEU A 200 -22.08 16.10 -1.32
CA LEU A 200 -20.82 15.38 -1.16
C LEU A 200 -19.62 16.32 -1.00
N PHE A 201 -19.60 17.45 -1.69
CA PHE A 201 -18.54 18.44 -1.58
C PHE A 201 -18.53 19.11 -0.19
N ALA A 202 -19.70 19.50 0.32
CA ALA A 202 -19.83 20.08 1.64
C ALA A 202 -19.46 19.06 2.74
N ALA A 203 -19.96 17.82 2.63
CA ALA A 203 -19.62 16.74 3.55
C ALA A 203 -18.11 16.44 3.55
N GLY A 204 -17.48 16.36 2.37
CA GLY A 204 -16.04 16.16 2.23
C GLY A 204 -15.23 17.32 2.82
N ARG A 205 -15.62 18.56 2.56
CA ARG A 205 -14.96 19.76 3.14
C ARG A 205 -15.08 19.78 4.66
N ALA A 206 -16.26 19.46 5.21
CA ALA A 206 -16.47 19.40 6.64
C ALA A 206 -15.61 18.31 7.30
N THR A 207 -15.56 17.13 6.69
CA THR A 207 -14.70 16.01 7.15
C THR A 207 -13.22 16.42 7.19
N LEU A 208 -12.75 17.17 6.18
CA LEU A 208 -11.38 17.67 6.15
C LEU A 208 -11.10 18.79 7.16
N SER A 209 -12.10 19.60 7.51
CA SER A 209 -11.96 20.68 8.50
C SER A 209 -12.13 20.20 9.95
N GLU A 210 -12.95 19.18 10.18
CA GLU A 210 -13.31 18.69 11.51
C GLU A 210 -12.62 17.36 11.79
N ARG A 211 -11.40 17.43 12.34
CA ARG A 211 -10.57 16.25 12.68
C ARG A 211 -11.29 15.23 13.56
N ALA A 212 -12.25 15.67 14.39
CA ALA A 212 -13.07 14.83 15.25
C ALA A 212 -14.11 13.96 14.52
N THR A 213 -14.52 14.32 13.29
CA THR A 213 -15.53 13.58 12.50
C THR A 213 -14.93 12.53 11.57
N ALA A 214 -13.60 12.37 11.58
CA ALA A 214 -12.89 11.44 10.72
C ALA A 214 -13.09 9.96 11.09
N ASP A 215 -13.73 9.69 12.23
CA ASP A 215 -14.14 8.41 12.82
C ASP A 215 -13.79 7.13 12.03
N LEU A 216 -12.49 6.84 11.98
CA LEU A 216 -11.91 5.52 11.71
C LEU A 216 -10.96 5.09 12.85
N GLY A 217 -11.09 5.72 14.03
CA GLY A 217 -10.14 5.54 15.14
C GLY A 217 -8.73 6.09 14.86
N LYS A 218 -8.59 7.02 13.89
CA LYS A 218 -7.33 7.69 13.55
C LYS A 218 -7.55 9.19 13.39
N ASP A 219 -6.59 9.98 13.86
CA ASP A 219 -6.59 11.43 13.69
C ASP A 219 -6.19 11.80 12.25
N LEU A 220 -6.96 12.68 11.61
CA LEU A 220 -6.53 13.28 10.34
C LEU A 220 -5.50 14.37 10.61
N VAL A 221 -4.30 14.17 10.07
CA VAL A 221 -3.22 15.15 10.11
C VAL A 221 -3.10 15.78 8.73
N GLY A 222 -3.27 17.11 8.68
CA GLY A 222 -2.98 17.88 7.47
C GLY A 222 -1.48 18.09 7.34
N VAL A 223 -0.92 17.75 6.18
CA VAL A 223 0.51 17.83 5.91
C VAL A 223 0.74 18.70 4.66
N ASP A 224 1.67 19.65 4.75
CA ASP A 224 2.16 20.38 3.58
C ASP A 224 3.18 19.49 2.86
N LEU A 225 2.79 18.93 1.71
CA LEU A 225 3.64 18.00 0.96
C LEU A 225 4.96 18.62 0.50
N SER A 226 5.00 19.95 0.28
CA SER A 226 6.23 20.62 -0.14
C SER A 226 7.28 20.61 0.97
N ARG A 227 6.85 20.85 2.22
CA ARG A 227 7.72 20.80 3.41
C ARG A 227 8.02 19.37 3.84
N TYR A 228 7.03 18.48 3.71
CA TYR A 228 7.16 17.09 4.14
C TYR A 228 8.20 16.30 3.36
N PHE A 229 8.36 16.59 2.07
CA PHE A 229 9.37 15.96 1.21
C PHE A 229 10.60 16.85 0.98
N GLU A 230 10.72 17.95 1.72
CA GLU A 230 11.94 18.75 1.70
C GLU A 230 13.10 17.93 2.29
N PRO A 231 14.27 17.87 1.64
CA PRO A 231 15.41 17.15 2.18
C PRO A 231 15.77 17.68 3.58
N THR A 232 15.86 16.79 4.56
CA THR A 232 16.41 17.13 5.88
C THR A 232 17.93 17.28 5.77
N GLY A 233 18.57 17.96 6.73
CA GLY A 233 20.03 18.07 6.72
C GLY A 233 20.74 16.71 6.82
N ALA A 234 20.17 15.76 7.57
CA ALA A 234 20.63 14.36 7.57
C ALA A 234 20.49 13.70 6.18
N ALA A 235 19.40 13.96 5.45
CA ALA A 235 19.23 13.44 4.09
C ALA A 235 20.26 14.01 3.11
N GLU A 236 20.55 15.31 3.21
CA GLU A 236 21.57 15.98 2.39
C GLU A 236 22.97 15.43 2.68
N PHE A 237 23.31 15.25 3.96
CA PHE A 237 24.55 14.63 4.39
C PHE A 237 24.69 13.20 3.84
N LEU A 238 23.67 12.35 4.02
CA LEU A 238 23.72 10.98 3.49
C LEU A 238 23.87 10.97 1.97
N ARG A 239 23.15 11.84 1.25
CA ARG A 239 23.26 11.93 -0.21
C ARG A 239 24.66 12.32 -0.66
N SER A 240 25.34 13.23 0.03
CA SER A 240 26.72 13.60 -0.31
C SER A 240 27.69 12.47 -0.01
N GLU A 241 27.55 11.79 1.13
CA GLU A 241 28.46 10.72 1.53
C GLU A 241 28.30 9.46 0.67
N THR A 242 27.10 9.20 0.13
CA THR A 242 26.83 7.99 -0.68
C THR A 242 26.82 8.23 -2.19
N ALA A 243 27.27 9.39 -2.66
CA ALA A 243 27.24 9.73 -4.09
C ALA A 243 28.19 8.84 -4.90
N ASP A 244 29.42 8.64 -4.41
CA ASP A 244 30.46 7.85 -5.06
C ASP A 244 30.66 6.45 -4.44
N ASP A 245 30.24 6.28 -3.18
CA ASP A 245 30.32 5.00 -2.45
C ASP A 245 28.94 4.62 -1.88
N PRO A 246 28.14 3.82 -2.59
CA PRO A 246 26.79 3.49 -2.18
C PRO A 246 26.75 2.80 -0.80
N ALA A 247 26.07 3.43 0.15
CA ALA A 247 25.82 2.88 1.48
C ALA A 247 24.32 2.89 1.81
N ARG A 248 23.90 2.01 2.73
CA ARG A 248 22.54 2.02 3.29
C ARG A 248 22.50 2.64 4.67
N TYR A 249 21.30 3.08 5.04
CA TYR A 249 21.01 3.54 6.39
C TYR A 249 19.75 2.91 6.97
N PHE A 250 19.53 3.11 8.27
CA PHE A 250 18.20 2.98 8.87
C PHE A 250 17.93 4.08 9.89
N GLY A 251 16.65 4.36 10.13
CA GLY A 251 16.22 5.26 11.20
C GLY A 251 15.90 4.46 12.46
N TYR A 252 16.34 4.97 13.61
CA TYR A 252 16.06 4.35 14.91
C TYR A 252 15.81 5.39 15.99
N GLY A 253 14.63 5.35 16.59
CA GLY A 253 14.31 6.13 17.78
C GLY A 253 13.21 5.45 18.58
N PRO A 254 13.29 5.42 19.92
CA PRO A 254 12.22 4.91 20.76
C PRO A 254 10.98 5.79 20.60
N HIS A 255 9.81 5.18 20.49
CA HIS A 255 8.54 5.91 20.61
C HIS A 255 8.05 5.81 22.07
N PRO A 256 7.51 6.89 22.67
CA PRO A 256 7.07 6.95 24.08
C PRO A 256 5.97 5.97 24.53
N LEU A 257 5.58 4.99 23.71
CA LEU A 257 4.58 3.96 24.05
C LEU A 257 5.14 2.53 24.11
N GLY A 258 6.47 2.36 24.23
CA GLY A 258 7.10 1.23 24.91
C GLY A 258 6.86 -0.19 24.35
N ASP A 259 7.96 -0.80 23.90
CA ASP A 259 8.36 -2.21 24.05
C ASP A 259 7.45 -3.38 23.61
N GLY A 260 6.19 -3.17 23.23
CA GLY A 260 5.26 -4.27 22.90
C GLY A 260 5.03 -4.51 21.41
N TRP A 261 4.92 -3.43 20.63
CA TRP A 261 4.42 -3.47 19.26
C TRP A 261 5.32 -2.64 18.35
N SER A 262 5.56 -3.15 17.15
CA SER A 262 6.46 -2.62 16.10
C SER A 262 6.55 -1.10 16.08
N PHE A 263 7.76 -0.57 15.86
CA PHE A 263 8.01 0.87 15.68
C PHE A 263 6.94 1.48 14.78
N ASN A 264 6.10 2.35 15.35
CA ASN A 264 4.90 2.87 14.70
C ASN A 264 5.20 4.07 13.78
N TYR A 265 6.37 4.11 13.15
CA TYR A 265 6.78 5.24 12.32
C TYR A 265 5.75 5.54 11.23
N ASN A 266 5.15 4.50 10.63
CA ASN A 266 4.08 4.63 9.64
C ASN A 266 2.78 5.23 10.19
N ASN A 267 2.44 5.01 11.46
CA ASN A 267 1.26 5.59 12.10
C ASN A 267 1.53 7.02 12.60
N ARG A 268 2.80 7.40 12.78
CA ARG A 268 3.25 8.72 13.22
C ARG A 268 4.00 9.48 12.13
N PHE A 269 3.78 9.11 10.87
CA PHE A 269 4.52 9.62 9.71
C PHE A 269 4.60 11.16 9.65
N ALA A 270 3.56 11.85 10.15
CA ALA A 270 3.45 13.30 10.13
C ALA A 270 4.10 14.02 11.33
N GLU A 271 4.61 13.30 12.32
CA GLU A 271 5.31 13.89 13.45
C GLU A 271 6.72 14.33 13.03
N PRO A 272 7.12 15.59 13.31
CA PRO A 272 8.43 16.10 12.88
C PRO A 272 9.61 15.20 13.28
N ASP A 273 9.63 14.70 14.52
CA ASP A 273 10.72 13.87 15.03
C ASP A 273 10.75 12.50 14.34
N THR A 274 9.58 11.90 14.07
CA THR A 274 9.48 10.66 13.29
C THR A 274 9.95 10.86 11.85
N SER A 275 9.54 11.96 11.22
CA SER A 275 9.92 12.27 9.84
C SER A 275 11.42 12.55 9.70
N ALA A 276 12.05 13.15 10.72
CA ALA A 276 13.48 13.46 10.72
C ALA A 276 14.37 12.20 10.74
N LEU A 277 13.88 11.08 11.29
CA LEU A 277 14.58 9.79 11.28
C LEU A 277 14.61 9.13 9.89
N LEU A 278 13.80 9.62 8.94
CA LEU A 278 13.66 9.05 7.61
C LEU A 278 13.37 7.52 7.62
N ALA A 279 12.65 7.03 8.63
CA ALA A 279 12.30 5.63 8.79
C ALA A 279 11.17 5.18 7.84
N SER A 280 10.95 3.85 7.73
CA SER A 280 9.81 3.23 7.01
C SER A 280 9.45 3.86 5.65
N ASN A 281 10.40 3.87 4.71
CA ASN A 281 10.33 4.37 3.32
C ASN A 281 10.53 5.88 3.13
N MET A 282 10.71 6.67 4.19
CA MET A 282 10.79 8.14 4.07
C MET A 282 12.02 8.63 3.29
N GLY A 283 13.11 7.87 3.23
CA GLY A 283 14.27 8.21 2.40
C GLY A 283 14.09 7.94 0.90
N THR A 284 13.09 7.13 0.49
CA THR A 284 12.93 6.71 -0.91
C THR A 284 12.71 7.88 -1.88
N PRO A 285 11.84 8.88 -1.61
CA PRO A 285 11.67 10.04 -2.48
C PRO A 285 12.94 10.91 -2.59
N LEU A 286 13.85 10.77 -1.63
CA LEU A 286 15.12 11.51 -1.55
C LEU A 286 16.28 10.77 -2.23
N GLY A 287 16.03 9.59 -2.81
CA GLY A 287 17.04 8.74 -3.44
C GLY A 287 17.94 8.01 -2.46
N LEU A 288 17.60 8.00 -1.16
CA LEU A 288 18.39 7.32 -0.14
C LEU A 288 17.98 5.85 -0.03
N GLN A 289 18.97 4.98 0.22
CA GLN A 289 18.75 3.55 0.32
C GLN A 289 18.64 3.14 1.79
N SER A 290 17.46 2.65 2.19
CA SER A 290 17.25 2.11 3.53
C SER A 290 17.12 0.59 3.52
N ILE A 291 17.55 -0.06 4.60
CA ILE A 291 17.24 -1.47 4.86
C ILE A 291 15.86 -1.67 5.49
N GLN A 292 15.22 -0.59 5.94
CA GLN A 292 13.91 -0.65 6.58
C GLN A 292 12.77 -0.30 5.62
N GLY A 293 11.56 -0.76 5.93
CA GLY A 293 10.39 -0.30 5.17
C GLY A 293 9.03 -0.82 5.63
N TYR A 294 8.01 -0.13 5.12
CA TYR A 294 6.62 -0.55 5.11
C TYR A 294 6.21 -0.96 3.69
N ASN A 295 5.89 -2.24 3.46
CA ASN A 295 5.40 -2.75 2.18
C ASN A 295 4.54 -4.02 2.40
N ALA A 296 3.44 -4.17 1.65
CA ALA A 296 2.58 -5.35 1.77
C ALA A 296 3.08 -6.58 0.98
N VAL A 297 4.16 -6.43 0.21
CA VAL A 297 4.74 -7.50 -0.63
C VAL A 297 6.24 -7.53 -0.42
N HIS A 298 6.69 -8.37 0.52
CA HIS A 298 8.10 -8.57 0.82
C HIS A 298 8.67 -9.79 0.10
N ILE A 299 9.99 -9.78 -0.10
CA ILE A 299 10.71 -10.99 -0.51
C ILE A 299 10.86 -11.85 0.76
N ALA A 300 10.32 -13.07 0.76
CA ALA A 300 10.28 -13.93 1.96
C ALA A 300 11.65 -14.13 2.63
N ARG A 301 12.73 -14.33 1.85
CA ARG A 301 14.10 -14.46 2.41
C ARG A 301 14.61 -13.19 3.09
N TYR A 302 14.10 -12.01 2.69
CA TYR A 302 14.45 -10.75 3.36
C TYR A 302 13.73 -10.65 4.71
N ASP A 303 12.48 -11.12 4.81
CA ASP A 303 11.77 -11.20 6.09
C ASP A 303 12.43 -12.22 7.04
N GLU A 304 12.89 -13.36 6.52
CA GLU A 304 13.66 -14.36 7.27
C GLU A 304 14.98 -13.76 7.77
N TYR A 305 15.69 -13.00 6.92
CA TYR A 305 16.90 -12.26 7.29
C TYR A 305 16.63 -11.26 8.42
N MET A 306 15.62 -10.39 8.25
CA MET A 306 15.24 -9.41 9.26
C MET A 306 14.72 -10.06 10.55
N THR A 307 14.16 -11.27 10.47
CA THR A 307 13.72 -12.04 11.64
C THR A 307 14.90 -12.53 12.45
N GLU A 308 15.93 -13.10 11.81
CA GLU A 308 17.16 -13.50 12.51
C GLU A 308 17.88 -12.28 13.08
N LEU A 309 18.05 -11.22 12.27
CA LEU A 309 18.69 -9.96 12.67
C LEU A 309 18.08 -9.42 13.96
N ASN A 310 16.74 -9.39 14.04
CA ASN A 310 16.03 -8.85 15.20
C ASN A 310 15.76 -9.87 16.32
N GLY A 311 16.05 -11.16 16.09
CA GLY A 311 15.68 -12.25 16.99
C GLY A 311 14.16 -12.41 17.22
N ARG A 312 13.33 -11.86 16.34
CA ARG A 312 11.86 -11.98 16.35
C ARG A 312 11.26 -11.65 14.99
N SER A 313 10.12 -12.25 14.66
CA SER A 313 9.36 -11.88 13.47
C SER A 313 8.64 -10.54 13.65
N GLN A 314 8.25 -9.94 12.53
CA GLN A 314 7.50 -8.70 12.48
C GLN A 314 6.19 -8.92 11.70
N GLY A 315 5.28 -7.95 11.77
CA GLY A 315 4.10 -7.98 10.90
C GLY A 315 4.55 -7.95 9.43
N TYR A 316 3.86 -8.67 8.55
CA TYR A 316 4.22 -8.83 7.13
C TYR A 316 4.30 -7.50 6.33
N HIS A 317 3.87 -6.41 6.95
CA HIS A 317 3.97 -5.07 6.39
C HIS A 317 5.30 -4.38 6.69
N ASN A 318 6.04 -4.83 7.71
CA ASN A 318 7.13 -4.07 8.31
C ASN A 318 8.43 -4.88 8.23
N ALA A 319 9.50 -4.17 7.92
CA ALA A 319 10.86 -4.65 8.08
C ALA A 319 11.66 -3.56 8.80
N ASP A 320 11.50 -3.44 10.12
CA ASP A 320 12.22 -2.43 10.91
C ASP A 320 13.41 -3.07 11.66
N VAL A 321 14.40 -2.27 12.05
CA VAL A 321 15.44 -2.69 13.00
C VAL A 321 14.92 -2.42 14.40
N VAL A 322 14.92 -3.43 15.26
CA VAL A 322 14.46 -3.35 16.65
C VAL A 322 15.64 -3.40 17.62
N PRO A 323 15.47 -3.11 18.93
CA PRO A 323 16.60 -2.96 19.84
C PRO A 323 17.55 -4.17 19.84
N ARG A 324 17.02 -5.40 19.76
CA ARG A 324 17.82 -6.63 19.68
C ARG A 324 18.68 -6.76 18.41
N GLY A 325 18.29 -6.06 17.35
CA GLY A 325 19.00 -6.11 16.07
C GLY A 325 20.11 -5.08 15.94
N LEU A 326 20.24 -4.13 16.87
CA LEU A 326 21.23 -3.06 16.81
C LEU A 326 22.66 -3.58 16.86
N ASP A 327 22.92 -4.63 17.64
CA ASP A 327 24.25 -5.24 17.79
C ASP A 327 24.45 -6.45 16.86
N SER A 328 23.53 -6.69 15.92
CA SER A 328 23.59 -7.87 15.06
C SER A 328 24.67 -7.70 13.98
N PRO A 329 25.62 -8.66 13.82
CA PRO A 329 26.56 -8.65 12.71
C PRO A 329 25.88 -8.66 11.33
N LEU A 330 24.60 -9.08 11.27
CA LEU A 330 23.80 -9.07 10.06
C LEU A 330 23.53 -7.66 9.52
N LEU A 331 23.63 -6.60 10.34
CA LEU A 331 23.56 -5.22 9.83
C LEU A 331 24.72 -4.92 8.86
N ASP A 332 25.91 -5.40 9.18
CA ASP A 332 27.12 -5.11 8.41
C ASP A 332 27.04 -5.67 6.99
N LEU A 333 26.51 -6.89 6.85
CA LEU A 333 26.31 -7.55 5.55
C LEU A 333 25.31 -6.80 4.66
N LEU A 334 24.37 -6.04 5.23
CA LEU A 334 23.41 -5.22 4.48
C LEU A 334 24.00 -3.86 4.06
N ASN A 335 25.31 -3.66 4.21
CA ASN A 335 26.01 -2.43 3.85
C ASN A 335 25.42 -1.20 4.57
N VAL A 336 25.03 -1.41 5.82
CA VAL A 336 24.50 -0.37 6.70
C VAL A 336 25.65 0.40 7.32
N ARG A 337 26.00 1.53 6.71
CA ARG A 337 27.07 2.42 7.21
C ARG A 337 26.52 3.50 8.14
N TYR A 338 25.24 3.86 8.01
CA TYR A 338 24.68 4.99 8.74
C TYR A 338 23.43 4.63 9.53
N THR A 339 23.29 5.20 10.72
CA THR A 339 22.07 5.12 11.51
C THR A 339 21.63 6.52 11.92
N ILE A 340 20.38 6.87 11.62
CA ILE A 340 19.80 8.15 12.03
C ILE A 340 19.07 7.95 13.35
N VAL A 341 19.45 8.73 14.36
CA VAL A 341 18.92 8.66 15.72
C VAL A 341 18.44 10.04 16.20
N PRO A 342 17.55 10.13 17.19
CA PRO A 342 17.25 11.40 17.86
C PRO A 342 18.52 12.06 18.43
N ALA A 343 18.62 13.38 18.31
CA ALA A 343 19.70 14.16 18.91
C ALA A 343 19.59 14.11 20.45
N ASP A 344 18.40 14.39 20.97
CA ASP A 344 18.09 14.31 22.39
C ASP A 344 17.62 12.90 22.78
N VAL A 345 18.23 12.35 23.83
CA VAL A 345 17.98 10.98 24.30
C VAL A 345 17.70 11.01 25.79
N ASP A 346 16.58 10.40 26.21
CA ASP A 346 16.25 10.28 27.64
C ASP A 346 17.16 9.25 28.33
N ALA A 347 17.48 9.48 29.61
CA ALA A 347 18.35 8.59 30.38
C ALA A 347 17.82 7.15 30.54
N GLU A 348 16.53 6.91 30.27
CA GLU A 348 15.91 5.60 30.33
C GLU A 348 16.05 4.80 29.01
N GLN A 349 16.56 5.43 27.94
CA GLN A 349 16.66 4.84 26.60
C GLN A 349 18.00 4.14 26.38
N ASN A 350 18.29 3.12 27.20
CA ASN A 350 19.60 2.44 27.23
C ASN A 350 20.11 1.99 25.86
N ALA A 351 19.27 1.36 25.02
CA ALA A 351 19.68 0.89 23.70
C ALA A 351 20.14 2.04 22.76
N LEU A 352 19.56 3.23 22.91
CA LEU A 352 19.95 4.40 22.13
C LEU A 352 21.26 5.01 22.65
N LEU A 353 21.42 5.07 23.97
CA LEU A 353 22.65 5.52 24.61
C LEU A 353 23.82 4.60 24.24
N GLU A 354 23.64 3.28 24.32
CA GLU A 354 24.64 2.28 23.93
C GLU A 354 25.02 2.42 22.45
N LEU A 355 24.04 2.63 21.57
CA LEU A 355 24.28 2.82 20.14
C LEU A 355 25.10 4.10 19.86
N LYS A 356 24.80 5.21 20.54
CA LYS A 356 25.55 6.49 20.44
C LYS A 356 26.96 6.38 21.02
N ASP A 357 27.17 5.56 22.05
CA ASP A 357 28.48 5.31 22.62
C ASP A 357 29.35 4.39 21.73
N ALA A 358 28.72 3.43 21.05
CA ALA A 358 29.40 2.47 20.18
C ALA A 358 29.84 3.05 18.84
N HIS A 359 29.07 4.01 18.29
CA HIS A 359 29.31 4.54 16.95
C HIS A 359 29.52 6.07 16.96
N PRO A 360 30.55 6.58 16.26
CA PRO A 360 30.79 8.02 16.21
C PRO A 360 29.69 8.76 15.47
N THR A 361 29.25 9.88 16.03
CA THR A 361 28.41 10.86 15.33
C THR A 361 29.21 11.56 14.22
N VAL A 362 28.73 11.46 12.98
CA VAL A 362 29.34 12.08 11.78
C VAL A 362 28.54 13.27 11.24
N TYR A 363 27.28 13.40 11.67
CA TYR A 363 26.43 14.56 11.42
C TYR A 363 25.48 14.76 12.62
N GLY A 364 25.11 16.00 12.92
CA GLY A 364 24.08 16.29 13.92
C GLY A 364 23.43 17.65 13.71
N ASP A 365 22.14 17.73 14.00
CA ASP A 365 21.35 18.96 14.08
C ASP A 365 20.47 18.98 15.35
N GLU A 366 19.53 19.91 15.43
CA GLU A 366 18.63 20.07 16.58
C GLU A 366 17.66 18.88 16.80
N ARG A 367 17.48 17.98 15.82
CA ARG A 367 16.52 16.87 15.91
C ARG A 367 17.18 15.52 15.85
N VAL A 368 18.20 15.35 15.01
CA VAL A 368 18.81 14.04 14.75
C VAL A 368 20.33 14.09 14.74
N GLU A 369 20.92 12.94 15.04
CA GLU A 369 22.32 12.62 14.80
C GLU A 369 22.42 11.47 13.79
N VAL A 370 23.47 11.47 12.98
CA VAL A 370 23.84 10.34 12.11
C VAL A 370 25.08 9.70 12.68
N LEU A 371 24.97 8.42 13.03
CA LEU A 371 26.05 7.59 13.53
C LEU A 371 26.67 6.80 12.38
N GLU A 372 27.99 6.62 12.40
CA GLU A 372 28.71 5.80 11.42
C GLU A 372 29.06 4.41 11.99
N ASN A 373 28.52 3.37 11.35
CA ASN A 373 28.96 2.00 11.53
C ASN A 373 30.22 1.73 10.69
N ARG A 374 31.37 1.63 11.36
CA ARG A 374 32.67 1.36 10.74
C ARG A 374 32.91 -0.11 10.39
N ASP A 375 32.07 -0.99 10.92
CA ASP A 375 32.14 -2.43 10.69
C ASP A 375 31.28 -2.88 9.51
N ALA A 376 30.59 -1.94 8.84
CA ALA A 376 29.80 -2.21 7.64
C ALA A 376 30.65 -2.88 6.53
N LEU A 377 30.09 -3.88 5.85
CA LEU A 377 30.68 -4.40 4.62
C LEU A 377 30.39 -3.44 3.45
N PRO A 378 31.30 -3.34 2.46
CA PRO A 378 31.06 -2.54 1.26
C PRO A 378 29.89 -3.10 0.45
N ARG A 379 29.38 -2.31 -0.51
CA ARG A 379 28.27 -2.74 -1.37
C ARG A 379 28.58 -4.04 -2.13
N ALA A 380 29.83 -4.26 -2.48
CA ALA A 380 30.33 -5.48 -3.07
C ALA A 380 31.75 -5.79 -2.61
N TRP A 381 32.07 -7.06 -2.42
CA TRP A 381 33.41 -7.54 -2.06
C TRP A 381 33.68 -8.90 -2.70
N ILE A 382 34.95 -9.28 -2.78
CA ILE A 382 35.37 -10.57 -3.36
C ILE A 382 35.81 -11.49 -2.22
N VAL A 383 35.37 -12.75 -2.30
CA VAL A 383 35.83 -13.83 -1.42
C VAL A 383 36.41 -14.98 -2.24
N HIS A 384 37.38 -15.68 -1.65
CA HIS A 384 38.05 -16.84 -2.27
C HIS A 384 37.69 -18.16 -1.59
N SER A 385 36.79 -18.13 -0.61
CA SER A 385 36.23 -19.30 0.05
C SER A 385 34.70 -19.24 -0.05
N ALA A 386 34.10 -20.36 -0.40
CA ALA A 386 32.66 -20.51 -0.39
C ALA A 386 32.29 -21.92 0.08
N ARG A 387 31.22 -22.03 0.86
CA ARG A 387 30.75 -23.30 1.39
C ARG A 387 29.26 -23.43 1.11
N ARG A 388 28.83 -24.66 0.84
CA ARG A 388 27.40 -24.95 0.75
C ARG A 388 26.80 -24.92 2.16
N SER A 389 25.72 -24.17 2.35
CA SER A 389 24.97 -24.13 3.60
C SER A 389 23.47 -24.18 3.35
N PRO A 390 22.69 -24.96 4.13
CA PRO A 390 21.24 -24.90 4.08
C PRO A 390 20.71 -23.52 4.49
N PRO A 391 19.59 -23.03 3.90
CA PRO A 391 19.00 -21.75 4.27
C PRO A 391 18.71 -21.60 5.77
N SER A 392 18.30 -22.69 6.43
CA SER A 392 17.94 -22.73 7.86
C SER A 392 19.12 -22.57 8.83
N GLU A 393 20.35 -22.76 8.35
CA GLU A 393 21.57 -22.68 9.16
C GLU A 393 22.41 -21.46 8.82
N THR A 394 22.31 -20.96 7.59
CA THR A 394 23.12 -19.85 7.06
C THR A 394 23.04 -18.61 7.95
N LEU A 395 21.82 -18.13 8.25
CA LEU A 395 21.64 -16.93 9.07
C LEU A 395 22.16 -17.08 10.50
N LYS A 396 22.03 -18.27 11.09
CA LYS A 396 22.55 -18.56 12.44
C LYS A 396 24.07 -18.55 12.48
N GLN A 397 24.71 -19.12 11.45
CA GLN A 397 26.18 -19.12 11.35
C GLN A 397 26.74 -17.70 11.21
N LEU A 398 26.08 -16.87 10.40
CA LEU A 398 26.45 -15.47 10.20
C LEU A 398 26.16 -14.61 11.45
N GLY A 399 24.95 -14.74 12.01
CA GLY A 399 24.51 -13.96 13.18
C GLY A 399 25.26 -14.31 14.48
N SER A 400 25.81 -15.51 14.59
CA SER A 400 26.68 -15.91 15.72
C SER A 400 28.17 -15.60 15.50
N GLY A 401 28.55 -15.13 14.31
CA GLY A 401 29.96 -14.92 13.94
C GLY A 401 30.76 -16.22 13.72
N ALA A 402 30.10 -17.38 13.61
CA ALA A 402 30.77 -18.66 13.34
C ALA A 402 31.40 -18.72 11.94
N VAL A 403 30.92 -17.89 11.02
CA VAL A 403 31.48 -17.67 9.68
C VAL A 403 31.62 -16.17 9.47
N ASP A 404 32.84 -15.73 9.13
CA ASP A 404 33.08 -14.36 8.70
C ASP A 404 32.72 -14.20 7.21
N PRO A 405 31.67 -13.42 6.86
CA PRO A 405 31.25 -13.18 5.48
C PRO A 405 32.27 -12.39 4.66
N ARG A 406 33.24 -11.73 5.32
CA ARG A 406 34.35 -11.03 4.64
C ARG A 406 35.32 -12.01 3.99
N GLU A 407 35.37 -13.24 4.49
CA GLU A 407 36.30 -14.28 4.02
C GLU A 407 35.59 -15.44 3.31
N THR A 408 34.39 -15.81 3.75
CA THR A 408 33.67 -16.99 3.24
C THR A 408 32.20 -16.71 2.95
N ALA A 409 31.77 -16.93 1.70
CA ALA A 409 30.36 -16.88 1.34
C ALA A 409 29.65 -18.23 1.60
N LEU A 410 28.42 -18.17 2.11
CA LEU A 410 27.55 -19.34 2.28
C LEU A 410 26.54 -19.42 1.14
N LEU A 411 26.57 -20.52 0.38
CA LEU A 411 25.77 -20.69 -0.84
C LEU A 411 24.74 -21.82 -0.69
N GLU A 412 23.54 -21.64 -1.25
CA GLU A 412 22.50 -22.69 -1.21
C GLU A 412 22.85 -23.91 -2.08
N ARG A 413 23.57 -23.67 -3.19
CA ARG A 413 24.02 -24.69 -4.15
C ARG A 413 25.53 -24.92 -4.05
N THR A 414 26.02 -25.96 -4.74
CA THR A 414 27.46 -26.27 -4.80
C THR A 414 28.27 -25.05 -5.24
N PRO A 415 29.28 -24.64 -4.46
CA PRO A 415 30.18 -23.55 -4.84
C PRO A 415 30.88 -23.79 -6.19
N PRO A 416 31.19 -22.72 -6.94
CA PRO A 416 32.07 -22.82 -8.09
C PRO A 416 33.52 -23.12 -7.65
N ASP A 417 34.37 -23.51 -8.60
CA ASP A 417 35.81 -23.63 -8.34
C ASP A 417 36.43 -22.23 -8.14
N LEU A 418 36.98 -22.03 -6.93
CA LEU A 418 37.66 -20.80 -6.48
C LEU A 418 39.13 -21.11 -6.21
N ASP A 419 39.98 -20.12 -6.44
CA ASP A 419 41.42 -20.19 -6.20
C ASP A 419 41.82 -19.23 -5.07
N GLN A 420 42.92 -19.52 -4.39
CA GLN A 420 43.49 -18.62 -3.37
C GLN A 420 44.49 -17.65 -4.04
N PRO A 421 44.33 -16.32 -3.87
CA PRO A 421 45.28 -15.36 -4.40
C PRO A 421 46.54 -15.30 -3.53
N GLU A 422 47.65 -14.81 -4.09
CA GLU A 422 48.88 -14.53 -3.33
C GLU A 422 48.67 -13.40 -2.31
N ASP A 423 47.84 -12.41 -2.66
CA ASP A 423 47.48 -11.28 -1.81
C ASP A 423 45.98 -10.92 -1.99
N PRO A 424 45.09 -11.40 -1.11
CA PRO A 424 43.67 -11.03 -1.13
C PRO A 424 43.41 -9.52 -0.93
N SER A 425 44.34 -8.78 -0.33
CA SER A 425 44.16 -7.34 -0.06
C SER A 425 44.22 -6.48 -1.33
N ALA A 426 44.70 -7.05 -2.43
CA ALA A 426 44.70 -6.43 -3.75
C ALA A 426 43.32 -6.46 -4.44
N ASP A 427 42.38 -7.26 -3.94
CA ASP A 427 41.05 -7.36 -4.54
C ASP A 427 40.30 -6.03 -4.49
N ARG A 428 39.60 -5.71 -5.59
CA ARG A 428 38.77 -4.51 -5.71
C ARG A 428 37.45 -4.88 -6.34
N ALA A 429 36.36 -4.34 -5.79
CA ALA A 429 35.04 -4.36 -6.38
C ALA A 429 34.44 -2.96 -6.24
N THR A 430 34.19 -2.28 -7.37
CA THR A 430 33.70 -0.91 -7.38
C THR A 430 32.41 -0.85 -8.17
N VAL A 431 31.35 -0.35 -7.55
CA VAL A 431 30.08 -0.08 -8.24
C VAL A 431 30.27 1.15 -9.12
N THR A 432 30.06 1.00 -10.43
CA THR A 432 30.18 2.11 -11.38
C THR A 432 28.84 2.71 -11.76
N GLU A 433 27.76 1.93 -11.65
CA GLU A 433 26.40 2.37 -11.94
C GLU A 433 25.39 1.57 -11.11
N TYR A 434 24.38 2.25 -10.58
CA TYR A 434 23.31 1.65 -9.79
C TYR A 434 21.96 2.22 -10.22
N GLU A 435 21.17 1.40 -10.90
CA GLU A 435 19.80 1.71 -11.33
C GLU A 435 18.82 0.65 -10.78
N ALA A 436 17.51 0.91 -10.93
CA ALA A 436 16.48 0.02 -10.41
C ALA A 436 16.46 -1.37 -11.10
N ASP A 437 16.84 -1.43 -12.38
CA ASP A 437 16.83 -2.64 -13.21
C ASP A 437 18.22 -3.05 -13.72
N ARG A 438 19.28 -2.31 -13.33
CA ARG A 438 20.66 -2.57 -13.74
C ARG A 438 21.66 -2.18 -12.64
N MET A 439 22.71 -2.98 -12.48
CA MET A 439 23.85 -2.62 -11.65
C MET A 439 25.13 -3.01 -12.38
N SER A 440 26.08 -2.09 -12.50
CA SER A 440 27.37 -2.32 -13.15
C SER A 440 28.51 -2.11 -12.17
N LEU A 441 29.50 -3.01 -12.23
CA LEU A 441 30.65 -3.03 -11.36
C LEU A 441 31.92 -3.30 -12.16
N ARG A 442 33.05 -2.81 -11.65
CA ARG A 442 34.38 -3.24 -12.05
C ARG A 442 35.01 -4.06 -10.93
N THR A 443 35.60 -5.19 -11.30
CA THR A 443 36.34 -6.05 -10.37
C THR A 443 37.79 -6.17 -10.80
N ALA A 444 38.69 -6.24 -9.84
CA ALA A 444 40.09 -6.63 -10.05
C ALA A 444 40.45 -7.67 -8.98
N THR A 445 40.92 -8.85 -9.37
CA THR A 445 41.33 -9.89 -8.42
C THR A 445 42.49 -10.72 -8.96
N GLY A 446 43.37 -11.19 -8.06
CA GLY A 446 44.55 -11.99 -8.43
C GLY A 446 44.24 -13.46 -8.73
N ALA A 447 43.05 -13.94 -8.38
CA ALA A 447 42.67 -15.35 -8.50
C ALA A 447 41.17 -15.49 -8.83
N ARG A 448 40.72 -16.69 -9.18
CA ARG A 448 39.28 -16.94 -9.38
C ARG A 448 38.56 -16.74 -8.05
N GLY A 449 37.64 -15.78 -8.02
CA GLY A 449 36.94 -15.35 -6.82
C GLY A 449 35.42 -15.37 -6.98
N LEU A 450 34.74 -15.07 -5.89
CA LEU A 450 33.31 -14.89 -5.86
C LEU A 450 33.00 -13.46 -5.42
N LEU A 451 32.43 -12.66 -6.33
CA LEU A 451 31.92 -11.33 -6.04
C LEU A 451 30.59 -11.46 -5.28
N VAL A 452 30.59 -11.15 -3.99
CA VAL A 452 29.37 -11.05 -3.17
C VAL A 452 28.85 -9.62 -3.24
N LEU A 453 27.54 -9.47 -3.43
CA LEU A 453 26.87 -8.18 -3.47
C LEU A 453 25.88 -8.09 -2.30
N SER A 454 25.97 -7.00 -1.53
CA SER A 454 24.99 -6.65 -0.50
C SER A 454 23.68 -6.20 -1.15
N GLU A 455 23.01 -7.11 -1.82
CA GLU A 455 21.86 -6.84 -2.66
C GLU A 455 20.90 -8.03 -2.62
N ALA A 456 19.63 -7.77 -2.31
CA ALA A 456 18.64 -8.82 -2.15
C ALA A 456 18.49 -9.67 -3.43
N TYR A 457 18.60 -10.99 -3.28
CA TYR A 457 18.41 -11.93 -4.36
C TYR A 457 16.94 -11.96 -4.80
N TYR A 458 16.73 -11.86 -6.12
CA TYR A 458 15.43 -12.10 -6.74
C TYR A 458 15.59 -12.89 -8.06
N PRO A 459 14.76 -13.91 -8.35
CA PRO A 459 14.99 -14.84 -9.47
C PRO A 459 15.04 -14.24 -10.87
N ALA A 460 14.52 -13.02 -11.07
CA ALA A 460 14.53 -12.33 -12.35
C ALA A 460 15.86 -11.64 -12.66
N TRP A 461 16.78 -11.53 -11.69
CA TRP A 461 18.11 -10.98 -11.97
C TRP A 461 18.98 -11.98 -12.74
N ARG A 462 19.80 -11.46 -13.64
CA ARG A 462 20.81 -12.17 -14.43
C ARG A 462 22.14 -11.45 -14.27
N ALA A 463 23.24 -12.21 -14.32
CA ALA A 463 24.59 -11.68 -14.20
C ALA A 463 25.41 -11.97 -15.46
N TYR A 464 26.27 -11.03 -15.80
CA TYR A 464 27.17 -11.09 -16.95
C TYR A 464 28.56 -10.66 -16.52
N VAL A 465 29.59 -11.34 -17.01
CA VAL A 465 31.00 -10.96 -16.85
C VAL A 465 31.56 -10.72 -18.25
N ASP A 466 32.04 -9.51 -18.52
CA ASP A 466 32.50 -9.06 -19.83
C ASP A 466 31.48 -9.30 -20.96
N GLY A 467 30.18 -9.19 -20.62
CA GLY A 467 29.07 -9.40 -21.53
C GLY A 467 28.60 -10.85 -21.67
N GLU A 468 29.34 -11.82 -21.14
CA GLU A 468 28.98 -13.23 -21.19
C GLU A 468 28.13 -13.64 -19.98
N PRO A 469 27.02 -14.39 -20.18
CA PRO A 469 26.13 -14.77 -19.08
C PRO A 469 26.82 -15.75 -18.13
N VAL A 470 26.73 -15.47 -16.83
CA VAL A 470 27.29 -16.33 -15.77
C VAL A 470 26.21 -16.72 -14.74
N PRO A 471 26.40 -17.81 -13.99
CA PRO A 471 25.45 -18.20 -12.96
C PRO A 471 25.40 -17.19 -11.81
N LEU A 472 24.20 -16.69 -11.48
CA LEU A 472 23.93 -15.91 -10.27
C LEU A 472 23.63 -16.88 -9.10
N TYR A 473 24.31 -16.72 -7.98
CA TYR A 473 24.15 -17.52 -6.77
C TYR A 473 23.32 -16.77 -5.73
N VAL A 474 22.53 -17.50 -4.94
CA VAL A 474 22.05 -17.01 -3.65
C VAL A 474 23.20 -17.16 -2.66
N ALA A 475 23.61 -16.04 -2.07
CA ALA A 475 24.66 -15.97 -1.06
C ALA A 475 24.10 -15.46 0.25
N ASP A 476 24.64 -15.96 1.37
CA ASP A 476 24.40 -15.45 2.72
C ASP A 476 22.90 -15.25 3.00
N HIS A 477 22.12 -16.25 2.57
CA HIS A 477 20.67 -16.37 2.64
C HIS A 477 19.88 -15.33 1.80
N ALA A 478 20.15 -14.03 1.96
CA ALA A 478 19.38 -12.98 1.29
C ALA A 478 20.11 -12.32 0.13
N LEU A 479 21.43 -12.44 0.06
CA LEU A 479 22.30 -11.73 -0.87
C LEU A 479 22.51 -12.50 -2.17
N ARG A 480 23.24 -11.90 -3.11
CA ARG A 480 23.58 -12.51 -4.39
C ARG A 480 25.07 -12.49 -4.65
N ALA A 481 25.57 -13.50 -5.36
CA ALA A 481 26.98 -13.60 -5.70
C ALA A 481 27.22 -14.07 -7.14
N VAL A 482 28.33 -13.61 -7.70
CA VAL A 482 28.73 -13.83 -9.10
C VAL A 482 30.17 -14.36 -9.14
N PRO A 483 30.46 -15.50 -9.80
CA PRO A 483 31.83 -15.95 -9.98
C PRO A 483 32.58 -14.99 -10.92
N VAL A 484 33.80 -14.60 -10.53
CA VAL A 484 34.65 -13.71 -11.32
C VAL A 484 36.02 -14.37 -11.60
N PRO A 485 36.56 -14.26 -12.83
CA PRO A 485 37.90 -14.77 -13.13
C PRO A 485 38.98 -13.89 -12.50
N ALA A 486 40.23 -14.40 -12.51
CA ALA A 486 41.40 -13.60 -12.20
C ALA A 486 41.64 -12.53 -13.27
N GLY A 487 41.97 -11.31 -12.85
CA GLY A 487 42.17 -10.15 -13.71
C GLY A 487 41.18 -9.03 -13.45
N GLU A 488 41.13 -8.07 -14.38
CA GLU A 488 40.15 -6.99 -14.37
C GLU A 488 38.95 -7.35 -15.25
N HIS A 489 37.74 -7.20 -14.71
CA HIS A 489 36.51 -7.59 -15.39
C HIS A 489 35.39 -6.57 -15.16
N SER A 490 34.50 -6.47 -16.14
CA SER A 490 33.23 -5.75 -16.02
C SER A 490 32.12 -6.72 -15.64
N VAL A 491 31.45 -6.47 -14.51
CA VAL A 491 30.31 -7.27 -14.06
C VAL A 491 29.03 -6.46 -14.23
N GLU A 492 28.00 -7.06 -14.81
CA GLU A 492 26.70 -6.43 -14.97
C GLU A 492 25.59 -7.33 -14.46
N LEU A 493 24.71 -6.78 -13.62
CA LEU A 493 23.46 -7.41 -13.23
C LEU A 493 22.30 -6.71 -13.95
N ARG A 494 21.41 -7.50 -14.56
CA ARG A 494 20.23 -7.01 -15.28
C ARG A 494 18.95 -7.65 -14.75
N TYR A 495 17.90 -6.85 -14.57
CA TYR A 495 16.59 -7.35 -14.21
C TYR A 495 15.82 -7.80 -15.46
N GLU A 496 15.72 -9.11 -15.64
CA GLU A 496 15.11 -9.73 -16.83
C GLU A 496 13.88 -10.58 -16.45
N SER A 497 12.74 -9.91 -16.24
CA SER A 497 11.48 -10.57 -15.84
C SER A 497 10.60 -10.96 -17.03
N TRP A 498 10.38 -12.27 -17.21
CA TRP A 498 9.40 -12.79 -18.17
C TRP A 498 7.96 -12.36 -17.81
N SER A 499 7.65 -12.30 -16.52
CA SER A 499 6.34 -11.88 -16.02
C SER A 499 6.03 -10.44 -16.39
N LEU A 500 7.02 -9.53 -16.29
CA LEU A 500 6.86 -8.13 -16.70
C LEU A 500 6.58 -8.01 -18.20
N ARG A 501 7.37 -8.70 -19.04
CA ARG A 501 7.17 -8.71 -20.50
C ARG A 501 5.80 -9.26 -20.89
N THR A 502 5.38 -10.35 -20.25
CA THR A 502 4.06 -10.97 -20.48
C THR A 502 2.93 -10.05 -20.03
N GLY A 503 3.05 -9.43 -18.86
CA GLY A 503 2.08 -8.47 -18.34
C GLY A 503 1.89 -7.27 -19.27
N LEU A 504 2.98 -6.68 -19.76
CA LEU A 504 2.94 -5.59 -20.74
C LEU A 504 2.21 -5.99 -22.04
N ALA A 505 2.51 -7.18 -22.57
CA ALA A 505 1.85 -7.68 -23.79
C ALA A 505 0.34 -7.88 -23.60
N VAL A 506 -0.07 -8.45 -22.45
CA VAL A 506 -1.49 -8.62 -22.09
C VAL A 506 -2.18 -7.27 -21.94
N SER A 507 -1.58 -6.33 -21.20
CA SER A 507 -2.13 -4.98 -21.00
C SER A 507 -2.31 -4.24 -22.32
N LEU A 508 -1.29 -4.27 -23.19
CA LEU A 508 -1.37 -3.61 -24.50
C LEU A 508 -2.48 -4.21 -25.36
N THR A 509 -2.60 -5.54 -25.38
CA THR A 509 -3.65 -6.25 -26.11
C THR A 509 -5.04 -5.89 -25.57
N ALA A 510 -5.20 -5.83 -24.24
CA ALA A 510 -6.46 -5.44 -23.61
C ALA A 510 -6.86 -3.99 -23.94
N TYR A 511 -5.90 -3.05 -23.92
CA TYR A 511 -6.14 -1.66 -24.31
C TYR A 511 -6.53 -1.53 -25.79
N LEU A 512 -5.86 -2.27 -26.68
CA LEU A 512 -6.21 -2.30 -28.11
C LEU A 512 -7.63 -2.86 -28.32
N ALA A 513 -7.98 -3.94 -27.64
CA ALA A 513 -9.33 -4.51 -27.69
C ALA A 513 -10.39 -3.51 -27.19
N LEU A 514 -10.13 -2.83 -26.07
CA LEU A 514 -11.03 -1.80 -25.53
C LEU A 514 -11.19 -0.64 -26.52
N ALA A 515 -10.11 -0.15 -27.12
CA ALA A 515 -10.15 0.91 -28.12
C ALA A 515 -11.00 0.50 -29.33
N VAL A 516 -10.83 -0.73 -29.83
CA VAL A 516 -11.64 -1.28 -30.93
C VAL A 516 -13.12 -1.34 -30.55
N LEU A 517 -13.46 -1.78 -29.33
CA LEU A 517 -14.84 -1.83 -28.85
C LEU A 517 -15.46 -0.43 -28.76
N VAL A 518 -14.74 0.56 -28.23
CA VAL A 518 -15.20 1.95 -28.12
C VAL A 518 -15.43 2.55 -29.50
N VAL A 519 -14.49 2.38 -30.43
CA VAL A 519 -14.63 2.88 -31.82
C VAL A 519 -15.80 2.19 -32.53
N SER A 520 -15.95 0.88 -32.35
CA SER A 520 -17.05 0.11 -32.94
C SER A 520 -18.41 0.56 -32.40
N ALA A 521 -18.53 0.80 -31.10
CA ALA A 521 -19.75 1.32 -30.48
C ALA A 521 -20.08 2.73 -30.97
N ALA A 522 -19.07 3.61 -31.10
CA ALA A 522 -19.25 4.96 -31.63
C ALA A 522 -19.71 4.94 -33.10
N ARG A 523 -19.12 4.08 -33.94
CA ARG A 523 -19.52 3.91 -35.35
C ARG A 523 -20.95 3.39 -35.49
N ARG A 524 -21.36 2.41 -34.67
CA ARG A 524 -22.75 1.91 -34.65
C ARG A 524 -23.76 2.98 -34.25
N ARG A 525 -23.42 3.85 -33.29
CA ARG A 525 -24.28 4.98 -32.89
C ARG A 525 -24.44 6.01 -34.01
N ARG A 526 -23.37 6.32 -34.75
CA ARG A 526 -23.43 7.23 -35.91
C ARG A 526 -24.24 6.63 -37.06
N GLY A 527 -24.00 5.36 -37.41
CA GLY A 527 -24.76 4.68 -38.48
C GLY A 527 -26.22 4.36 -38.14
N GLY A 528 -26.62 4.40 -36.87
CA GLY A 528 -28.01 4.29 -36.43
C GLY A 528 -28.77 5.62 -36.48
N ALA A 529 -28.07 6.76 -36.43
CA ALA A 529 -28.68 8.09 -36.53
C ALA A 529 -29.10 8.43 -37.98
N ASP A 530 -28.39 7.92 -38.98
CA ASP A 530 -28.70 8.10 -40.42
C ASP A 530 -29.87 7.22 -40.93
N LYS A 531 -30.48 6.40 -40.07
CA LYS A 531 -31.57 5.47 -40.45
C LYS A 531 -32.94 5.82 -39.83
N LEU A 532 -33.18 7.09 -39.45
CA LEU A 532 -34.53 7.56 -39.18
C LEU A 532 -35.23 7.84 -40.51
N PRO A 533 -36.36 7.19 -40.85
CA PRO A 533 -37.10 7.51 -42.05
C PRO A 533 -37.58 8.96 -41.97
N ALA A 534 -37.31 9.74 -43.02
CA ALA A 534 -37.95 11.03 -43.22
C ALA A 534 -39.46 10.79 -43.18
N GLY A 535 -40.12 11.29 -42.13
CA GLY A 535 -41.55 11.18 -42.00
C GLY A 535 -42.22 11.92 -43.15
N ASP A 536 -43.14 11.23 -43.81
CA ASP A 536 -44.19 11.89 -44.58
C ASP A 536 -44.91 12.86 -43.63
N ALA A 537 -44.76 14.15 -43.91
CA ALA A 537 -45.56 15.23 -43.35
C ALA A 537 -46.74 15.51 -44.31
N PRO A 538 -47.87 16.03 -43.80
CA PRO A 538 -49.23 15.69 -44.22
C PRO A 538 -49.62 16.05 -45.66
#